data_AF-A0A1Q9UQV4-F1
#
_entry.id   AF-A0A1Q9UQV4-F1
#
_cell.length_a   1.000
_cell.length_b   1.000
_cell.length_c   1.000
_cell.angle_alpha   90.00
_cell.angle_beta   90.00
_cell.angle_gamma   90.00
#
_symmetry.space_group_name_H-M   'P 1'
#
loop_
_entity.id
_entity.type
_entity.pdbx_description
1 polymer ?
#
loop_
_entity_poly.entity_id
_entity_poly.type
_entity_poly.pdbx_seq_one_letter_code
_entity_poly.pdbx_strand_id
1 'polypeptide(L)'
;MRPDDMLTVQEVDRLGRNLLDGLLVLSELFQRGVAVKVLEGIAAGEHRERSLVLDLALALAEDRRRDISRKTKNGLEAAKRQGRTGGRPPVVDDDKRRAILARRDEGQSIRQISRGTGVSVGVVHRVVNENAEEKPGVAG
;
A
#
# COMPACT_ATOMS: atom_id res chain seq x y z
N MET A 1 7.52 -22.81 28.48
CA MET A 1 7.56 -24.12 27.79
C MET A 1 8.58 -24.98 28.51
N ARG A 2 8.19 -26.21 28.83
CA ARG A 2 9.10 -27.24 29.31
C ARG A 2 10.06 -27.64 28.19
N PRO A 3 11.21 -28.26 28.49
CA PRO A 3 12.24 -28.63 27.51
C PRO A 3 11.76 -29.45 26.30
N ASP A 4 10.56 -30.05 26.37
CA ASP A 4 10.00 -30.91 25.33
C ASP A 4 8.66 -30.39 24.75
N ASP A 5 8.23 -29.18 25.13
CA ASP A 5 7.00 -28.61 24.58
C ASP A 5 7.23 -28.16 23.13
N MET A 6 6.22 -28.36 22.28
CA MET A 6 6.25 -27.99 20.86
C MET A 6 5.09 -27.06 20.52
N LEU A 7 5.37 -25.96 19.82
CA LEU A 7 4.33 -25.08 19.30
C LEU A 7 3.66 -25.75 18.11
N THR A 8 2.36 -26.00 18.17
CA THR A 8 1.62 -26.55 17.03
C THR A 8 0.85 -25.45 16.32
N VAL A 9 1.02 -25.36 15.00
CA VAL A 9 0.29 -24.44 14.13
C VAL A 9 -0.35 -25.19 12.97
N GLN A 10 -1.52 -24.74 12.53
CA GLN A 10 -2.20 -25.39 11.39
C GLN A 10 -1.40 -25.22 10.10
N GLU A 11 -1.00 -23.99 9.78
CA GLU A 11 -0.15 -23.65 8.64
C GLU A 11 0.86 -22.58 9.07
N VAL A 12 1.95 -22.43 8.31
CA VAL A 12 3.02 -21.47 8.64
C VAL A 12 2.59 -20.01 8.54
N ASP A 13 1.63 -19.69 7.68
CA ASP A 13 1.13 -18.31 7.56
C ASP A 13 0.44 -17.81 8.85
N ARG A 14 0.05 -18.70 9.76
CA ARG A 14 -0.49 -18.37 11.10
C ARG A 14 0.57 -17.80 12.04
N LEU A 15 1.84 -17.96 11.72
CA LEU A 15 2.94 -17.36 12.47
C LEU A 15 3.21 -15.91 12.04
N GLY A 16 2.58 -15.41 10.97
CA GLY A 16 2.84 -14.09 10.42
C GLY A 16 1.62 -13.47 9.72
N ARG A 17 1.88 -12.47 8.87
CA ARG A 17 0.83 -11.82 8.05
C ARG A 17 0.69 -12.45 6.67
N ASN A 18 1.64 -13.29 6.28
CA ASN A 18 1.71 -14.01 5.02
C ASN A 18 2.72 -15.17 5.15
N LEU A 19 2.83 -16.02 4.12
CA LEU A 19 3.74 -17.17 4.12
C LEU A 19 5.21 -16.82 4.36
N LEU A 20 5.73 -15.75 3.73
CA LEU A 20 7.12 -15.33 3.90
C LEU A 20 7.39 -14.89 5.35
N ASP A 21 6.51 -14.03 5.89
CA ASP A 21 6.60 -13.61 7.29
C ASP A 21 6.52 -14.81 8.24
N GLY A 22 5.63 -15.76 7.96
CA GLY A 22 5.49 -16.99 8.75
C GLY A 22 6.75 -17.86 8.74
N LEU A 23 7.39 -18.03 7.57
CA LEU A 23 8.64 -18.79 7.43
C LEU A 23 9.81 -18.10 8.15
N LEU A 24 9.85 -16.77 8.15
CA LEU A 24 10.84 -15.99 8.90
C LEU A 24 10.66 -16.17 10.42
N VAL A 25 9.43 -16.08 10.91
CA VAL A 25 9.12 -16.32 12.33
C VAL A 25 9.46 -17.76 12.72
N LEU A 26 9.13 -18.73 11.86
CA LEU A 26 9.48 -20.14 12.06
C LEU A 26 11.00 -20.32 12.20
N SER A 27 11.79 -19.65 11.35
CA SER A 27 13.26 -19.65 11.43
C SER A 27 13.79 -19.02 12.73
N GLU A 28 13.18 -17.91 13.19
CA GLU A 28 13.55 -17.26 14.46
C GLU A 28 13.25 -18.17 15.67
N LEU A 29 12.13 -18.88 15.66
CA LEU A 29 11.77 -19.82 16.73
C LEU A 29 12.81 -20.94 16.88
N PHE A 30 13.38 -21.43 15.78
CA PHE A 30 14.47 -22.42 15.83
C PHE A 30 15.76 -21.85 16.41
N GLN A 31 16.13 -20.61 16.08
CA GLN A 31 17.29 -19.95 16.70
C GLN A 31 17.14 -19.82 18.21
N ARG A 32 15.91 -19.82 18.71
CA ARG A 32 15.55 -19.76 20.13
C ARG A 32 15.37 -21.15 20.76
N GLY A 33 15.59 -22.24 20.01
CA GLY A 33 15.42 -23.62 20.46
C GLY A 33 13.96 -24.05 20.64
N VAL A 34 13.01 -23.36 20.03
CA VAL A 34 11.58 -23.70 20.11
C VAL A 34 11.23 -24.68 18.99
N ALA A 35 10.77 -25.87 19.37
CA ALA A 35 10.26 -26.85 18.41
C ALA A 35 8.87 -26.44 17.91
N VAL A 36 8.61 -26.62 16.61
CA VAL A 36 7.35 -26.26 15.96
C VAL A 36 6.81 -27.43 15.14
N LYS A 37 5.52 -27.75 15.29
CA LYS A 37 4.78 -28.67 14.44
C LYS A 37 3.84 -27.90 13.53
N VAL A 38 4.00 -28.07 12.24
CA VAL A 38 3.10 -27.53 11.23
C VAL A 38 2.25 -28.67 10.70
N LEU A 39 0.92 -28.53 10.73
CA LEU A 39 0.02 -29.60 10.33
C LEU A 39 -0.14 -29.69 8.81
N GLU A 40 -0.16 -28.56 8.11
CA GLU A 40 -0.50 -28.46 6.69
C GLU A 40 0.41 -27.46 5.93
N GLY A 41 0.41 -27.55 4.59
CA GLY A 41 1.12 -26.62 3.71
C GLY A 41 2.58 -26.98 3.41
N ILE A 42 3.31 -26.03 2.79
CA ILE A 42 4.65 -26.26 2.23
C ILE A 42 5.72 -26.63 3.27
N ALA A 43 5.46 -26.30 4.54
CA ALA A 43 6.34 -26.57 5.65
C ALA A 43 5.68 -27.52 6.66
N ALA A 44 4.73 -28.36 6.24
CA ALA A 44 4.16 -29.40 7.09
C ALA A 44 5.27 -30.31 7.66
N GLY A 45 5.15 -30.67 8.94
CA GLY A 45 6.13 -31.50 9.64
C GLY A 45 6.54 -30.96 11.01
N GLU A 46 7.39 -31.72 11.69
CA GLU A 46 8.03 -31.29 12.93
C GLU A 46 9.38 -30.67 12.63
N HIS A 47 9.59 -29.48 13.15
CA HIS A 47 10.81 -28.70 12.94
C HIS A 47 11.42 -28.35 14.28
N ARG A 48 12.67 -28.77 14.48
CA ARG A 48 13.45 -28.48 15.69
C ARG A 48 14.65 -27.58 15.40
N GLU A 49 15.04 -27.50 14.14
CA GLU A 49 16.20 -26.75 13.66
C GLU A 49 15.97 -26.27 12.23
N ARG A 50 16.85 -25.39 11.77
CA ARG A 50 16.86 -24.93 10.39
C ARG A 50 17.18 -26.11 9.45
N SER A 51 16.37 -26.27 8.41
CA SER A 51 16.52 -27.37 7.43
C SER A 51 16.61 -26.83 6.00
N LEU A 52 17.20 -27.62 5.10
CA LEU A 52 17.23 -27.31 3.67
C LEU A 52 15.83 -27.09 3.09
N VAL A 53 14.81 -27.78 3.62
CA VAL A 53 13.41 -27.62 3.23
C VAL A 53 12.90 -26.23 3.62
N LEU A 54 13.23 -25.75 4.82
CA LEU A 54 12.89 -24.39 5.26
C LEU A 54 13.58 -23.33 4.40
N ASP A 55 14.87 -23.50 4.11
CA ASP A 55 15.64 -22.56 3.28
C ASP A 55 15.09 -22.48 1.85
N LEU A 56 14.74 -23.62 1.26
CA LEU A 56 14.09 -23.68 -0.04
C LEU A 56 12.69 -23.04 -0.01
N ALA A 57 11.90 -23.33 1.02
CA ALA A 57 10.58 -22.73 1.20
C ALA A 57 10.68 -21.20 1.31
N LEU A 58 11.67 -20.68 2.03
CA LEU A 58 11.93 -19.25 2.17
C LEU A 58 12.28 -18.63 0.82
N ALA A 59 13.23 -19.23 0.08
CA ALA A 59 13.62 -18.76 -1.25
C ALA A 59 12.44 -18.74 -2.24
N LEU A 60 11.59 -19.78 -2.22
CA LEU A 60 10.40 -19.85 -3.06
C LEU A 60 9.33 -18.82 -2.66
N ALA A 61 9.13 -18.59 -1.36
CA ALA A 61 8.19 -17.59 -0.87
C ALA A 61 8.61 -16.17 -1.27
N GLU A 62 9.90 -15.86 -1.18
CA GLU A 62 10.46 -14.60 -1.67
C GLU A 62 10.28 -14.43 -3.18
N ASP A 63 10.57 -15.48 -3.96
CA ASP A 63 10.45 -15.41 -5.41
C ASP A 63 9.00 -15.19 -5.85
N ARG A 64 8.06 -15.90 -5.22
CA ARG A 64 6.64 -15.73 -5.47
C ARG A 64 6.16 -14.31 -5.13
N ARG A 65 6.65 -13.73 -4.03
CA ARG A 65 6.34 -12.33 -3.66
C ARG A 65 6.87 -11.35 -4.72
N ARG A 66 8.09 -11.56 -5.22
CA ARG A 66 8.68 -10.76 -6.30
C ARG A 66 7.86 -10.89 -7.58
N ASP A 67 7.45 -12.10 -7.96
CA ASP A 67 6.65 -12.35 -9.16
C ASP A 67 5.28 -11.67 -9.10
N ILE A 68 4.57 -11.76 -7.97
CA ILE A 68 3.31 -11.06 -7.76
C ILE A 68 3.51 -9.55 -7.94
N SER A 69 4.50 -8.96 -7.28
CA SER A 69 4.80 -7.53 -7.39
C SER A 69 5.11 -7.12 -8.84
N ARG A 70 5.92 -7.91 -9.54
CA ARG A 70 6.27 -7.70 -10.96
C ARG A 70 5.03 -7.72 -11.84
N LYS A 71 4.17 -8.73 -11.69
CA LYS A 71 2.93 -8.84 -12.46
C LYS A 71 1.97 -7.68 -12.20
N THR A 72 1.82 -7.24 -10.95
CA THR A 72 1.03 -6.06 -10.60
C THR A 72 1.56 -4.80 -11.29
N LYS A 73 2.88 -4.56 -11.25
CA LYS A 73 3.49 -3.41 -11.92
C LYS A 73 3.27 -3.45 -13.43
N ASN A 74 3.50 -4.59 -14.06
CA ASN A 74 3.26 -4.77 -15.49
C ASN A 74 1.80 -4.51 -15.87
N GLY A 75 0.85 -4.96 -15.05
CA GLY A 75 -0.58 -4.69 -15.22
C GLY A 75 -0.91 -3.21 -15.09
N LEU A 76 -0.35 -2.52 -14.10
CA LEU A 76 -0.53 -1.08 -13.91
C LEU A 76 0.06 -0.27 -15.07
N GLU A 77 1.22 -0.65 -15.59
CA GLU A 77 1.81 -0.01 -16.76
C GLU A 77 0.97 -0.22 -18.02
N ALA A 78 0.48 -1.44 -18.25
CA ALA A 78 -0.42 -1.73 -19.36
C ALA A 78 -1.71 -0.91 -19.27
N ALA A 79 -2.31 -0.81 -18.07
CA ALA A 79 -3.49 0.02 -17.83
C ALA A 79 -3.21 1.51 -18.10
N LYS A 80 -2.07 2.03 -17.65
CA LYS A 80 -1.64 3.41 -17.94
C LYS A 80 -1.49 3.68 -19.43
N ARG A 81 -0.90 2.76 -20.20
CA ARG A 81 -0.79 2.88 -21.68
C ARG A 81 -2.16 2.93 -22.37
N GLN A 82 -3.19 2.33 -21.75
CA GLN A 82 -4.58 2.38 -22.20
C GLN A 82 -5.35 3.61 -21.66
N GLY A 83 -4.66 4.59 -21.05
CA GLY A 83 -5.27 5.80 -20.49
C GLY A 83 -5.91 5.61 -19.11
N ARG A 84 -5.77 4.44 -18.47
CA ARG A 84 -6.28 4.17 -17.12
C ARG A 84 -5.19 4.43 -16.09
N THR A 85 -5.09 5.68 -15.63
CA THR A 85 -4.04 6.13 -14.69
C THR A 85 -4.22 5.59 -13.26
N GLY A 86 -5.44 5.25 -12.85
CA GLY A 86 -5.77 4.84 -11.48
C GLY A 86 -5.73 6.00 -10.48
N GLY A 87 -5.85 5.69 -9.19
CA GLY A 87 -5.84 6.69 -8.10
C GLY A 87 -7.22 7.27 -7.77
N ARG A 88 -7.26 8.17 -6.77
CA ARG A 88 -8.48 8.85 -6.36
C ARG A 88 -8.90 9.87 -7.45
N PRO A 89 -10.16 9.84 -7.94
CA PRO A 89 -10.63 10.85 -8.88
C PRO A 89 -10.44 12.27 -8.32
N PRO A 90 -10.12 13.26 -9.19
CA PRO A 90 -9.97 14.65 -8.75
C PRO A 90 -11.28 15.15 -8.14
N VAL A 91 -11.17 15.84 -6.99
CA VAL A 91 -12.33 16.39 -6.25
C VAL A 91 -12.91 17.63 -6.95
N VAL A 92 -12.07 18.32 -7.71
CA VAL A 92 -12.38 19.50 -8.50
C VAL A 92 -12.33 19.11 -9.97
N ASP A 93 -13.48 19.13 -10.61
CA ASP A 93 -13.65 19.11 -12.06
C ASP A 93 -13.55 20.54 -12.62
N ASP A 94 -13.60 20.67 -13.94
CA ASP A 94 -13.47 21.97 -14.61
C ASP A 94 -14.59 22.95 -14.22
N ASP A 95 -15.80 22.45 -13.95
CA ASP A 95 -16.93 23.25 -13.52
C ASP A 95 -16.71 23.85 -12.12
N LYS A 96 -16.25 23.02 -11.17
CA LYS A 96 -15.87 23.49 -9.84
C LYS A 96 -14.67 24.41 -9.90
N ARG A 97 -13.69 24.17 -10.77
CA ARG A 97 -12.55 25.07 -10.96
C ARG A 97 -13.04 26.45 -11.39
N ARG A 98 -13.89 26.50 -12.42
CA ARG A 98 -14.50 27.76 -12.90
C ARG A 98 -15.31 28.46 -11.80
N ALA A 99 -16.13 27.72 -11.06
CA ALA A 99 -16.92 28.29 -9.97
C ALA A 99 -16.06 28.84 -8.82
N ILE A 100 -14.95 28.17 -8.48
CA ILE A 100 -13.99 28.64 -7.48
C ILE A 100 -13.33 29.95 -7.92
N LEU A 101 -12.86 30.01 -9.17
CA LEU A 101 -12.14 31.17 -9.70
C LEU A 101 -13.08 32.38 -9.88
N ALA A 102 -14.28 32.18 -10.42
CA ALA A 102 -15.27 33.25 -10.56
C ALA A 102 -15.61 33.89 -9.20
N ARG A 103 -15.86 33.07 -8.17
CA ARG A 103 -16.11 33.58 -6.81
C ARG A 103 -14.89 34.26 -6.19
N ARG A 104 -13.69 33.85 -6.57
CA ARG A 104 -12.46 34.52 -6.13
C ARG A 104 -12.33 35.89 -6.78
N ASP A 105 -12.65 36.02 -8.06
CA ASP A 105 -12.64 37.28 -8.81
C ASP A 105 -13.71 38.26 -8.29
N GLU A 106 -14.84 37.76 -7.78
CA GLU A 106 -15.83 38.54 -7.02
C GLU A 106 -15.34 39.02 -5.63
N GLY A 107 -14.10 38.69 -5.23
CA GLY A 107 -13.51 39.12 -3.97
C GLY A 107 -13.88 38.25 -2.75
N GLN A 108 -14.54 37.10 -2.94
CA GLN A 108 -14.90 36.22 -1.82
C GLN A 108 -13.65 35.62 -1.15
N SER A 109 -13.73 35.43 0.17
CA SER A 109 -12.68 34.75 0.94
C SER A 109 -12.65 33.24 0.66
N ILE A 110 -11.49 32.61 0.82
CA ILE A 110 -11.32 31.15 0.63
C ILE A 110 -12.33 30.34 1.47
N ARG A 111 -12.64 30.78 2.69
CA ARG A 111 -13.63 30.12 3.57
C ARG A 111 -15.07 30.29 3.09
N GLN A 112 -15.41 31.38 2.41
CA GLN A 112 -16.73 31.57 1.80
C GLN A 112 -16.86 30.70 0.56
N ILE A 113 -15.84 30.69 -0.30
CA ILE A 113 -15.81 29.86 -1.51
C ILE A 113 -15.92 28.37 -1.15
N SER A 114 -15.18 27.92 -0.13
CA SER A 114 -15.25 26.55 0.37
C SER A 114 -16.67 26.15 0.78
N ARG A 115 -17.35 26.99 1.58
CA ARG A 115 -18.75 26.75 1.99
C ARG A 115 -19.71 26.76 0.81
N GLY A 116 -19.54 27.68 -0.15
CA GLY A 116 -20.43 27.80 -1.31
C GLY A 116 -20.20 26.75 -2.41
N THR A 117 -19.06 26.06 -2.40
CA THR A 117 -18.71 25.03 -3.41
C THR A 117 -18.76 23.60 -2.86
N GLY A 118 -18.81 23.44 -1.53
CA GLY A 118 -18.65 22.13 -0.88
C GLY A 118 -17.23 21.56 -0.99
N VAL A 119 -16.26 22.35 -1.48
CA VAL A 119 -14.86 21.95 -1.63
C VAL A 119 -14.07 22.38 -0.39
N SER A 120 -13.19 21.52 0.12
CA SER A 120 -12.39 21.83 1.32
C SER A 120 -11.52 23.08 1.12
N VAL A 121 -11.30 23.84 2.20
CA VAL A 121 -10.48 25.07 2.20
C VAL A 121 -9.11 24.86 1.56
N GLY A 122 -8.43 23.74 1.87
CA GLY A 122 -7.11 23.44 1.31
C GLY A 122 -7.12 23.22 -0.20
N VAL A 123 -8.20 22.63 -0.74
CA VAL A 123 -8.35 22.43 -2.19
C VAL A 123 -8.69 23.75 -2.89
N VAL A 124 -9.57 24.58 -2.30
CA VAL A 124 -9.86 25.92 -2.83
C VAL A 124 -8.60 26.79 -2.87
N HIS A 125 -7.83 26.79 -1.77
CA HIS A 125 -6.56 27.52 -1.69
C HIS A 125 -5.57 27.06 -2.77
N ARG A 126 -5.44 25.74 -2.98
CA ARG A 126 -4.57 25.20 -4.03
C ARG A 126 -4.98 25.68 -5.42
N VAL A 127 -6.26 25.58 -5.77
CA VAL A 127 -6.76 26.00 -7.09
C VAL A 127 -6.53 27.50 -7.34
N VAL A 128 -6.74 28.34 -6.33
CA VAL A 128 -6.52 29.78 -6.43
C VAL A 128 -5.02 30.10 -6.63
N ASN A 129 -4.13 29.40 -5.92
CA ASN A 129 -2.69 29.60 -6.06
C ASN A 129 -2.14 29.11 -7.40
N GLU A 130 -2.55 27.93 -7.85
CA GLU A 130 -2.17 27.39 -9.17
C GLU A 130 -2.59 28.36 -10.29
N ASN A 131 -3.78 28.97 -10.18
CA ASN A 131 -4.25 29.97 -11.16
C ASN A 131 -3.49 31.31 -11.09
N ALA A 132 -2.92 31.66 -9.93
CA ALA A 132 -2.07 32.85 -9.79
C ALA A 132 -0.67 32.60 -10.39
N GLU A 133 -0.12 31.39 -10.25
CA GLU A 133 1.15 30.98 -10.85
C GLU A 133 1.04 30.81 -12.38
N GLU A 134 -0.12 30.38 -12.90
CA GLU A 134 -0.41 30.28 -14.34
C GLU A 134 -0.55 31.64 -15.05
N LYS A 135 -0.75 32.75 -14.31
CA LYS A 135 -0.76 34.11 -14.87
C LYS A 135 0.58 34.79 -14.61
N PRO A 136 1.64 34.58 -15.43
CA PRO A 136 2.85 35.36 -15.30
C PRO A 136 2.54 36.81 -15.68
N GLY A 137 2.63 37.72 -14.71
CA GLY A 137 2.80 39.16 -14.87
C GLY A 137 1.96 39.85 -15.95
N VAL A 138 0.74 40.26 -15.61
CA VAL A 138 0.16 41.50 -16.16
C VAL A 138 0.23 42.54 -15.06
N ALA A 139 1.44 43.02 -14.79
CA ALA A 139 1.65 44.29 -14.11
C ALA A 139 2.15 45.27 -15.19
N GLY A 140 1.26 46.17 -15.59
CA GLY A 140 1.64 47.39 -16.31
C GLY A 140 2.29 48.40 -15.38
#